data_AF-H9WZV1-F1
#
_entry.id   AF-H9WZV1-F1
#
_cell.length_a   1.000
_cell.length_b   1.000
_cell.length_c   1.000
_cell.angle_alpha   90.00
_cell.angle_beta   90.00
_cell.angle_gamma   90.00
#
_symmetry.space_group_name_H-M   'P 1'
#
loop_
_entity.id
_entity.type
_entity.pdbx_description
1 polymer ?
#
loop_
_entity_poly.entity_id
_entity_poly.type
_entity_poly.pdbx_seq_one_letter_code
_entity_poly.pdbx_strand_id
1 'polypeptide(L)'
;TDEKYPRKIEQFKHLKLEPVVIAAGAWHAAVVGKDGRVCTWGWGRYGCLGHGNEECETVPKVVESLLRVKAVHVTTGDYTTFVVAENGDVYSFGCG
;
A
#
# COMPACT_ATOMS: atom_id res chain seq x y z
N THR A 1 8.81 0.81 -18.00
CA THR A 1 8.58 -0.11 -19.14
C THR A 1 7.29 -0.84 -18.87
N ASP A 2 6.42 -0.93 -19.87
CA ASP A 2 5.13 -1.58 -19.70
C ASP A 2 5.33 -3.08 -19.44
N GLU A 3 4.72 -3.60 -18.38
CA GLU A 3 4.67 -5.03 -18.11
C GLU A 3 3.53 -5.65 -18.91
N LYS A 4 3.86 -6.20 -20.09
CA LYS A 4 2.88 -6.82 -21.00
C LYS A 4 2.50 -8.25 -20.61
N TYR A 5 3.19 -8.83 -19.63
CA TYR A 5 3.01 -10.20 -19.18
C TYR A 5 2.91 -10.24 -17.65
N PRO A 6 2.14 -11.17 -17.07
CA PRO A 6 2.09 -11.35 -15.63
C PRO A 6 3.48 -11.59 -15.06
N ARG A 7 3.85 -10.83 -14.03
CA ARG A 7 5.12 -10.96 -13.33
C ARG A 7 4.89 -11.17 -11.84
N LYS A 8 5.72 -12.02 -11.25
CA LYS A 8 5.82 -12.10 -9.80
C LYS A 8 6.45 -10.83 -9.25
N ILE A 9 5.82 -10.23 -8.23
CA ILE A 9 6.38 -9.09 -7.49
C ILE A 9 7.35 -9.64 -6.44
N GLU A 10 8.62 -9.80 -6.82
CA GLU A 10 9.66 -10.38 -5.94
C GLU A 10 9.99 -9.52 -4.72
N GLN A 11 9.61 -8.24 -4.74
CA GLN A 11 9.82 -7.30 -3.64
C GLN A 11 9.26 -7.81 -2.30
N PHE A 12 8.14 -8.54 -2.32
CA PHE A 12 7.56 -9.08 -1.09
C PHE A 12 8.46 -10.11 -0.40
N LYS A 13 9.26 -10.88 -1.15
CA LYS A 13 10.26 -11.77 -0.55
C LYS A 13 11.36 -10.98 0.15
N HIS A 14 11.83 -9.88 -0.45
CA HIS A 14 12.85 -9.01 0.14
C HIS A 14 12.35 -8.32 1.40
N LEU A 15 11.08 -7.88 1.40
CA LEU A 15 10.41 -7.30 2.56
C LEU A 15 10.04 -8.31 3.64
N LYS A 16 10.19 -9.62 3.37
CA LYS A 16 9.72 -10.73 4.21
C LYS A 16 8.24 -10.54 4.59
N LEU A 17 7.43 -10.17 3.62
CA LEU A 17 6.01 -9.87 3.78
C LEU A 17 5.19 -10.85 2.94
N GLU A 18 4.16 -11.45 3.55
CA GLU A 18 3.21 -12.35 2.89
C GLU A 18 1.89 -11.58 2.67
N PRO A 19 1.60 -11.07 1.46
CA PRO A 19 0.37 -10.33 1.20
C PRO A 19 -0.86 -11.23 1.34
N VAL A 20 -1.87 -10.77 2.09
CA VAL A 20 -3.14 -11.49 2.29
C VAL A 20 -4.36 -10.69 1.84
N VAL A 21 -4.23 -9.37 1.72
CA VAL A 21 -5.25 -8.48 1.13
C VAL A 21 -4.55 -7.56 0.13
N ILE A 22 -5.22 -7.29 -0.99
CA ILE A 22 -4.74 -6.37 -2.03
C ILE A 22 -5.86 -5.40 -2.43
N ALA A 23 -5.48 -4.16 -2.71
CA ALA A 23 -6.31 -3.16 -3.36
C ALA A 23 -5.50 -2.51 -4.49
N ALA A 24 -6.18 -2.16 -5.57
CA ALA A 24 -5.60 -1.43 -6.68
C ALA A 24 -6.61 -0.37 -7.16
N GLY A 25 -6.14 0.88 -7.24
CA GLY A 25 -6.87 2.01 -7.76
C GLY A 25 -6.39 2.35 -9.17
N ALA A 26 -6.77 3.54 -9.66
CA ALA A 26 -6.34 4.00 -10.98
C ALA A 26 -4.82 4.20 -11.07
N TRP A 27 -4.18 4.65 -9.98
CA TRP A 27 -2.81 5.14 -10.02
C TRP A 27 -1.85 4.43 -9.07
N HIS A 28 -2.34 3.74 -8.05
CA HIS A 28 -1.53 3.05 -7.06
C HIS A 28 -2.21 1.76 -6.58
N ALA A 29 -1.41 0.92 -5.93
CA ALA A 29 -1.85 -0.30 -5.30
C ALA A 29 -1.35 -0.35 -3.86
N ALA A 30 -2.05 -1.15 -3.06
CA ALA A 30 -1.73 -1.38 -1.67
C ALA A 30 -1.95 -2.84 -1.30
N VAL A 31 -1.20 -3.33 -0.32
CA VAL A 31 -1.44 -4.65 0.28
C VAL A 31 -1.38 -4.57 1.80
N VAL A 32 -2.08 -5.50 2.44
CA VAL A 32 -1.87 -5.85 3.85
C VAL A 32 -1.17 -7.20 3.89
N GLY A 33 -0.06 -7.25 4.63
CA GLY A 33 0.66 -8.48 4.95
C GLY A 33 -0.01 -9.26 6.09
N LYS A 34 0.26 -10.56 6.17
CA LYS A 34 -0.20 -11.43 7.27
C LYS A 34 0.24 -10.93 8.66
N ASP A 35 1.34 -10.18 8.72
CA ASP A 35 1.87 -9.53 9.92
C ASP A 35 1.20 -8.18 10.23
N GLY A 36 0.21 -7.75 9.43
CA GLY A 36 -0.51 -6.49 9.57
C GLY A 36 0.20 -5.28 8.97
N ARG A 37 1.38 -5.44 8.36
CA ARG A 37 2.06 -4.33 7.67
C ARG A 37 1.35 -3.94 6.40
N VAL A 38 1.33 -2.64 6.10
CA VAL A 38 0.81 -2.10 4.85
C VAL A 38 1.97 -1.74 3.92
N CYS A 39 1.88 -2.15 2.66
CA CYS A 39 2.75 -1.64 1.60
C CYS A 39 1.92 -0.93 0.55
N THR A 40 2.48 0.14 -0.03
CA THR A 40 1.88 0.89 -1.13
C THR A 40 2.94 1.12 -2.22
N TRP A 41 2.48 1.18 -3.48
CA TRP A 41 3.32 1.52 -4.63
C TRP A 41 2.49 2.05 -5.79
N GLY A 42 3.15 2.66 -6.77
CA GLY A 42 2.55 3.31 -7.91
C GLY A 42 2.80 4.81 -7.87
N TRP A 43 1.81 5.57 -8.30
CA TRP A 43 1.90 7.02 -8.39
C TRP A 43 1.80 7.67 -7.01
N GLY A 44 2.63 8.68 -6.75
CA GLY A 44 2.86 9.23 -5.41
C GLY A 44 2.14 10.53 -5.06
N ARG A 45 1.57 11.28 -6.03
CA ARG A 45 1.14 12.65 -5.72
C ARG A 45 -0.05 12.68 -4.77
N TYR A 46 -0.20 13.83 -4.12
CA TYR A 46 -1.14 14.04 -3.01
C TYR A 46 -0.85 13.14 -1.80
N GLY A 47 0.32 12.49 -1.73
CA GLY A 47 0.71 11.62 -0.62
C GLY A 47 -0.11 10.33 -0.52
N CYS A 48 -0.74 9.88 -1.61
CA CYS A 48 -1.63 8.71 -1.61
C CYS A 48 -0.94 7.38 -1.25
N LEU A 49 0.40 7.36 -1.24
CA LEU A 49 1.20 6.23 -0.79
C LEU A 49 1.51 6.24 0.71
N GLY A 50 1.37 7.37 1.42
CA GLY A 50 1.58 7.43 2.87
C GLY A 50 3.05 7.47 3.34
N HIS A 51 4.01 7.69 2.43
CA HIS A 51 5.45 7.66 2.72
C HIS A 51 6.03 8.98 3.26
N GLY A 52 5.18 9.96 3.58
CA GLY A 52 5.60 11.29 4.05
C GLY A 52 6.15 12.20 2.94
N ASN A 53 5.98 11.81 1.67
CA ASN A 53 6.34 12.59 0.49
C ASN A 53 5.37 12.28 -0.68
N GLU A 54 5.62 12.87 -1.85
CA GLU A 54 4.81 12.69 -3.07
C GLU A 54 5.54 11.89 -4.16
N GLU A 55 6.58 11.15 -3.81
CA GLU A 55 7.41 10.41 -4.76
C GLU A 55 6.68 9.16 -5.25
N CYS A 56 6.84 8.84 -6.54
CA CYS A 56 6.31 7.60 -7.09
C CYS A 56 7.18 6.42 -6.66
N GLU A 57 6.56 5.31 -6.30
CA GLU A 57 7.24 4.08 -5.90
C GLU A 57 6.99 3.00 -6.95
N THR A 58 8.05 2.51 -7.58
CA THR A 58 7.93 1.50 -8.66
C THR A 58 7.76 0.08 -8.14
N VAL A 59 7.99 -0.14 -6.85
CA VAL A 59 7.86 -1.42 -6.16
C VAL A 59 7.19 -1.23 -4.80
N PRO A 60 6.54 -2.26 -4.22
CA PRO A 60 5.99 -2.19 -2.87
C PRO A 60 6.97 -1.63 -1.85
N LYS A 61 6.54 -0.59 -1.13
CA LYS A 61 7.28 0.00 -0.01
C LYS A 61 6.39 0.01 1.22
N VAL A 62 6.98 -0.31 2.37
CA VAL A 62 6.27 -0.34 3.66
C VAL A 62 5.89 1.09 4.06
N VAL A 63 4.64 1.26 4.50
CA VAL A 63 4.16 2.53 5.05
C VAL A 63 4.61 2.63 6.51
N GLU A 64 5.79 3.20 6.73
CA GLU A 64 6.47 3.22 8.04
C GLU A 64 5.64 3.85 9.17
N SER A 65 4.81 4.85 8.83
CA SER A 65 3.91 5.51 9.78
C SER A 65 2.83 4.59 10.35
N LEU A 66 2.57 3.43 9.73
CA LEU A 66 1.60 2.43 10.16
C LEU A 66 2.23 1.20 10.83
N LEU A 67 3.54 1.18 11.12
CA LEU A 67 4.16 0.00 11.76
C LEU A 67 3.58 -0.36 13.13
N ARG A 68 2.97 0.60 13.83
CA ARG A 68 2.30 0.36 15.13
C ARG A 68 0.81 0.04 14.99
N VAL A 69 0.30 -0.06 13.76
CA VAL A 69 -1.08 -0.35 13.41
C VAL A 69 -1.13 -1.75 12.81
N LYS A 70 -1.92 -2.63 13.40
CA LYS A 70 -2.15 -3.97 12.83
C LYS A 70 -3.30 -3.88 11.81
N ALA A 71 -2.96 -3.63 10.55
CA ALA A 71 -3.94 -3.55 9.47
C ALA A 71 -4.56 -4.93 9.18
N VAL A 72 -5.84 -4.93 8.83
CA VAL A 72 -6.59 -6.14 8.41
C VAL A 72 -7.26 -5.96 7.05
N HIS A 73 -7.45 -4.72 6.59
CA HIS A 73 -8.00 -4.44 5.27
C HIS A 73 -7.43 -3.15 4.67
N VAL A 74 -7.44 -3.05 3.34
CA VAL A 74 -7.04 -1.85 2.62
C VAL A 74 -7.91 -1.65 1.39
N THR A 75 -8.20 -0.40 1.05
CA THR A 75 -8.84 0.00 -0.22
C THR A 75 -8.18 1.26 -0.76
N THR A 76 -8.27 1.45 -2.07
CA THR A 76 -7.64 2.55 -2.81
C THR A 76 -8.66 3.21 -3.74
N GLY A 77 -8.76 4.54 -3.68
CA GLY A 77 -9.44 5.35 -4.69
C GLY A 77 -8.47 5.83 -5.76
N ASP A 78 -8.81 6.92 -6.46
CA ASP A 78 -7.92 7.53 -7.46
C ASP A 78 -6.66 8.09 -6.82
N TYR A 79 -6.82 8.85 -5.73
CA TYR A 79 -5.73 9.53 -5.02
C TYR A 79 -5.79 9.31 -3.51
N THR A 80 -6.56 8.33 -3.05
CA THR A 80 -6.75 8.04 -1.62
C THR A 80 -6.48 6.59 -1.31
N THR A 81 -6.04 6.34 -0.08
CA THR A 81 -5.91 5.01 0.51
C THR A 81 -6.59 5.01 1.87
N PHE A 82 -7.37 3.97 2.13
CA PHE A 82 -7.98 3.72 3.43
C PHE A 82 -7.52 2.38 3.98
N VAL A 83 -7.22 2.34 5.26
CA VAL A 83 -6.76 1.13 5.97
C VAL A 83 -7.65 0.91 7.18
N VAL A 84 -8.14 -0.32 7.36
CA VAL A 84 -8.86 -0.74 8.56
C VAL A 84 -7.91 -1.56 9.42
N ALA A 85 -7.80 -1.19 10.70
CA ALA A 85 -7.01 -1.90 11.70
C ALA A 85 -7.84 -2.97 12.44
N GLU A 86 -7.15 -3.93 13.06
CA GLU A 86 -7.79 -5.02 13.82
C GLU A 86 -8.67 -4.52 14.98
N ASN A 87 -8.33 -3.37 15.56
CA ASN A 87 -9.10 -2.73 16.62
C ASN A 87 -10.33 -1.94 16.12
N GLY A 88 -10.57 -1.91 14.81
CA GLY A 88 -11.68 -1.19 14.18
C GLY A 88 -11.37 0.26 13.78
N ASP A 89 -10.17 0.77 14.09
CA ASP A 89 -9.77 2.12 13.65
C ASP A 89 -9.60 2.17 12.12
N VAL A 90 -9.91 3.33 11.54
CA VAL A 90 -9.76 3.60 10.12
C VAL A 90 -8.76 4.72 9.92
N TYR A 91 -7.79 4.48 9.04
CA TYR A 91 -6.78 5.45 8.65
C TYR A 91 -6.98 5.83 7.19
N SER A 92 -6.75 7.10 6.86
CA SER A 92 -6.80 7.60 5.48
C SER A 92 -5.59 8.45 5.16
N PHE A 93 -5.10 8.36 3.93
CA PHE A 93 -4.06 9.24 3.39
C PHE A 93 -4.23 9.41 1.88
N GLY A 94 -3.74 10.54 1.35
CA GLY A 94 -3.98 10.95 -0.04
C GLY A 94 -4.77 12.25 -0.15
N CYS A 95 -5.45 12.44 -1.28
CA CYS A 95 -6.26 13.61 -1.58
C CYS A 95 -7.70 13.46 -1.04
N GLY A 96 -8.02 14.13 0.07
CA GLY A 96 -9.35 14.16 0.68
C GLY A 96 -9.44 15.17 1.82
#